data_AF-X1IGC5-F1
#
_entry.id   AF-X1IGC5-F1
#
_cell.length_a   1.000
_cell.length_b   1.000
_cell.length_c   1.000
_cell.angle_alpha   90.00
_cell.angle_beta   90.00
_cell.angle_gamma   90.00
#
_symmetry.space_group_name_H-M   'P 1'
#
loop_
_entity.id
_entity.type
_entity.pdbx_description
1 polymer ?
#
loop_
_entity_poly.entity_id
_entity_poly.type
_entity_poly.pdbx_seq_one_letter_code
_entity_poly.pdbx_strand_id
1 'polypeptide(L)' 'MDESIDITVEFAGIGLANPVFTASGTCGYVDELADFMDINILGGFITKSIT' A
#
# COMPACT_ATOMS: atom_id res chain seq x y z
N MET A 1 -1.66 8.18 25.35
CA MET A 1 -0.80 8.91 24.42
C MET A 1 -0.82 8.11 23.13
N ASP A 2 -1.79 8.37 22.27
CA ASP A 2 -1.68 7.99 20.86
C ASP A 2 -1.58 9.31 20.11
N GLU A 3 -0.36 9.78 19.94
CA GLU A 3 -0.09 10.91 19.08
C GLU A 3 0.20 10.31 17.70
N SER A 4 -0.85 10.21 16.88
CA SER A 4 -0.75 9.66 15.53
C SER A 4 -0.06 10.69 14.63
N ILE A 5 1.12 10.33 14.12
CA ILE A 5 1.84 11.13 13.13
C ILE A 5 1.09 11.03 11.79
N ASP A 6 0.81 12.17 11.17
CA ASP A 6 0.29 12.22 9.81
C ASP A 6 1.38 11.81 8.82
N ILE A 7 1.11 10.73 8.08
CA ILE A 7 2.01 10.16 7.09
C ILE A 7 1.41 10.22 5.68
N THR A 8 0.34 10.97 5.46
CA THR A 8 -0.26 11.16 4.13
C THR A 8 0.71 11.89 3.20
N VAL A 9 0.65 11.58 1.89
CA VAL A 9 1.55 12.18 0.89
C VAL A 9 0.82 12.52 -0.41
N GLU A 10 1.20 13.64 -1.04
CA GLU A 10 0.82 13.98 -2.41
C GLU A 10 1.92 13.56 -3.37
N PHE A 11 1.62 12.62 -4.26
CA PHE A 11 2.58 12.11 -5.23
C PHE A 11 1.96 12.04 -6.62
N ALA A 12 2.62 12.68 -7.60
CA ALA A 12 2.15 12.74 -8.98
C ALA A 12 0.69 13.23 -9.16
N GLY A 13 0.21 14.09 -8.25
CA GLY A 13 -1.16 14.62 -8.25
C GLY A 13 -2.21 13.69 -7.63
N ILE A 14 -1.78 12.66 -6.90
CA ILE A 14 -2.63 11.72 -6.19
C ILE A 14 -2.34 11.83 -4.69
N GLY A 15 -3.40 12.05 -3.90
CA GLY A 15 -3.36 11.97 -2.45
C GLY A 15 -3.35 10.52 -1.98
N LEU A 16 -2.26 10.10 -1.33
CA LEU A 16 -2.05 8.76 -0.82
C LEU A 16 -2.18 8.75 0.71
N ALA A 17 -2.83 7.71 1.25
CA ALA A 17 -3.02 7.54 2.69
C ALA A 17 -1.69 7.44 3.46
N ASN A 18 -0.66 6.88 2.82
CA ASN A 18 0.73 6.82 3.31
C ASN A 18 1.69 6.43 2.18
N PRO A 19 3.03 6.53 2.36
CA PRO A 19 4.02 6.19 1.33
C PRO A 19 4.39 4.69 1.29
N VAL A 20 3.64 3.79 1.95
CA VAL A 20 3.98 2.36 2.03
C VAL A 20 3.29 1.57 0.93
N PHE A 21 4.08 0.88 0.10
CA PHE A 21 3.63 0.12 -1.05
C PHE A 21 4.29 -1.26 -1.10
N THR A 22 3.59 -2.26 -1.66
CA THR A 22 4.23 -3.53 -2.04
C THR A 22 5.10 -3.33 -3.29
N ALA A 23 6.23 -4.04 -3.34
CA ALA A 23 7.06 -4.05 -4.55
C ALA A 23 6.47 -5.00 -5.60
N SER A 24 6.65 -4.69 -6.89
CA SER A 24 6.15 -5.54 -7.96
C SER A 24 6.70 -6.97 -7.86
N GLY A 25 5.83 -7.95 -8.01
CA GLY A 25 6.21 -9.37 -7.99
C GLY A 25 6.47 -9.95 -6.61
N THR A 26 6.45 -9.17 -5.52
CA THR A 26 6.57 -9.71 -4.16
C THR A 26 5.26 -10.20 -3.57
N CYS A 27 4.13 -9.71 -4.10
CA CYS A 27 2.79 -9.93 -3.54
C CYS A 27 1.70 -10.20 -4.60
N GLY A 28 2.04 -10.87 -5.71
CA GLY A 28 1.02 -11.34 -6.69
C GLY A 28 0.01 -10.26 -7.13
N TYR A 29 -1.25 -10.46 -6.73
CA TYR A 29 -2.36 -9.51 -6.88
C TYR A 29 -2.91 -8.99 -5.53
N VAL A 30 -2.18 -9.18 -4.43
CA VAL A 30 -2.48 -8.70 -3.07
C VAL A 30 -3.58 -9.46 -2.34
N ASP A 31 -4.47 -10.16 -3.05
CA ASP A 31 -5.53 -10.96 -2.44
C ASP A 31 -4.99 -11.97 -1.41
N GLU A 32 -3.83 -12.56 -1.65
CA GLU A 32 -3.19 -13.53 -0.76
C GLU A 32 -2.70 -12.91 0.56
N LEU A 33 -2.50 -11.59 0.61
CA LEU A 33 -2.05 -10.87 1.80
C LEU A 33 -3.22 -10.58 2.75
N ALA A 34 -4.46 -10.60 2.26
CA ALA A 34 -5.66 -10.35 3.05
C ALA A 34 -5.91 -11.42 4.13
N ASP A 35 -5.34 -12.61 3.97
CA ASP A 35 -5.37 -13.68 4.98
C ASP A 35 -4.52 -13.35 6.23
N PHE A 36 -3.59 -12.39 6.12
CA PHE A 36 -2.60 -12.08 7.17
C PHE A 36 -2.72 -10.66 7.73
N MET A 37 -3.25 -9.71 6.96
CA MET A 37 -3.41 -8.31 7.38
C MET A 37 -4.52 -7.59 6.61
N ASP A 38 -5.05 -6.51 7.20
CA ASP A 38 -5.92 -5.59 6.47
C ASP A 38 -5.12 -4.83 5.42
N ILE A 39 -5.39 -5.13 4.15
CA ILE A 39 -4.72 -4.51 3.01
C ILE A 39 -5.06 -3.02 2.87
N ASN A 40 -6.19 -2.54 3.41
CA ASN A 40 -6.60 -1.14 3.27
C ASN A 40 -5.72 -0.16 4.06
N ILE A 41 -4.83 -0.65 4.92
CA ILE A 41 -3.90 0.20 5.68
C ILE A 41 -2.71 0.68 4.83
N LEU A 42 -2.46 0.06 3.68
CA LEU A 42 -1.34 0.41 2.80
C LEU A 42 -1.69 1.59 1.90
N GLY A 43 -0.69 2.39 1.55
CA GLY A 43 -0.83 3.52 0.62
C GLY A 43 -1.15 3.08 -0.81
N GLY A 44 -0.75 1.87 -1.17
CA GLY A 44 -1.15 1.20 -2.40
C GLY A 44 -0.31 -0.04 -2.68
N PHE A 45 -0.46 -0.58 -3.90
CA PHE A 45 0.14 -1.85 -4.28
C PHE A 45 0.66 -1.83 -5.70
N ILE A 46 1.77 -2.55 -5.93
CA ILE A 46 2.29 -2.79 -7.27
C ILE A 46 2.15 -4.28 -7.56
N THR A 47 1.23 -4.63 -8.46
CA THR A 47 0.98 -6.03 -8.83
C THR A 47 2.19 -6.63 -9.55
N LYS A 48 2.21 -7.95 -9.69
CA LYS A 48 3.16 -8.63 -10.58
C LYS A 48 3.05 -8.11 -12.02
N SER A 49 4.13 -8.23 -12.79
CA SER A 49 4.13 -7.93 -14.21
C SER A 49 3.10 -8.77 -14.98
N ILE A 50 2.50 -8.13 -15.99
CA ILE A 50 1.69 -8.77 -17.01
C ILE A 50 2.45 -8.74 -18.34
N THR A 51 2.26 -9.76 -19.18
CA THR A 51 2.89 -9.89 -20.50
C THR A 51 1.83 -10.03 -21.57
#